data_AF-A0A1G7ATU0-F1
#
_entry.id   AF-A0A1G7ATU0-F1
#
_cell.length_a   1.000
_cell.length_b   1.000
_cell.length_c   1.000
_cell.angle_alpha   90.00
_cell.angle_beta   90.00
_cell.angle_gamma   90.00
#
_symmetry.space_group_name_H-M   'P 1'
#
loop_
_entity.id
_entity.type
_entity.pdbx_description
1 polymer ?
#
loop_
_entity_poly.entity_id
_entity_poly.type
_entity_poly.pdbx_seq_one_letter_code
_entity_poly.pdbx_strand_id
1 'polypeptide(L)'
;MAIQLPDPGNGVPEDETGDNEHVMWLKTRANFSDQNNAASRLVGTGTGQIPLAENILAAALGSSPEVFSSTAPASDLDSLQGGDIRTVWRTSAINSPPQLTNNYITVMTIKIGAISNGNSRFQFAWGQNVAGFVWRTSTYTGAWQPWSEPRTDKNTTKDANGFIKAASPIVKVFADKVELNDDAASQDVTFVKNGVGDYTINTVSGLSTDGWYIELPKDINGNPKVAVTLNETDGVISLKCYKRIFSMETFTFVPDLDEPMDVPDGRWIDLRLNEIAADEPIEPLE
;
A
#
# COMPACT_ATOMS: atom_id res chain seq x y z
N MET A 1 36.04 -17.90 6.17
CA MET A 1 36.88 -18.81 6.99
C MET A 1 36.97 -18.27 8.41
N ALA A 2 37.12 -19.13 9.42
CA ALA A 2 37.35 -18.69 10.80
C ALA A 2 38.77 -18.12 10.95
N ILE A 3 38.93 -17.15 11.84
CA ILE A 3 40.23 -16.56 12.17
C ILE A 3 41.12 -17.65 12.77
N GLN A 4 42.31 -17.85 12.22
CA GLN A 4 43.30 -18.76 12.77
C GLN A 4 44.08 -18.05 13.87
N LEU A 5 44.03 -18.57 15.09
CA LEU A 5 44.80 -18.05 16.20
C LEU A 5 46.16 -18.79 16.27
N PRO A 6 47.29 -18.08 16.28
CA PRO A 6 48.57 -18.66 16.65
C PRO A 6 48.50 -19.24 18.07
N ASP A 7 49.03 -20.44 18.27
CA ASP A 7 49.08 -21.11 19.56
C ASP A 7 50.46 -20.88 20.20
N PRO A 8 50.58 -20.07 21.27
CA PRO A 8 51.85 -19.83 21.95
C PRO A 8 52.29 -21.00 22.84
N GLY A 9 51.51 -22.07 22.95
CA GLY A 9 51.78 -23.19 23.84
C GLY A 9 51.57 -22.84 25.32
N ASN A 10 52.09 -23.68 26.22
CA ASN A 10 51.88 -23.54 27.67
C ASN A 10 52.76 -22.47 28.35
N GLY A 11 53.45 -21.64 27.57
CA GLY A 11 54.34 -20.57 28.09
C GLY A 11 55.66 -21.06 28.67
N VAL A 12 55.98 -22.35 28.52
CA VAL A 12 57.26 -22.95 28.90
C VAL A 12 58.11 -23.16 27.63
N PRO A 13 59.20 -22.40 27.42
CA PRO A 13 59.97 -22.44 26.17
C PRO A 13 60.60 -23.80 25.87
N GLU A 14 60.94 -24.57 26.91
CA GLU A 14 61.64 -25.86 26.80
C GLU A 14 60.77 -27.00 26.27
N ASP A 15 59.45 -26.88 26.41
CA ASP A 15 58.50 -27.94 26.06
C ASP A 15 58.02 -27.85 24.59
N GLU A 16 58.29 -26.74 23.90
CA GLU A 16 57.90 -26.45 22.50
C GLU A 16 56.45 -26.85 22.15
N THR A 17 55.51 -26.74 23.11
CA THR A 17 54.15 -27.26 22.95
C THR A 17 53.25 -26.43 22.03
N GLY A 18 53.75 -25.31 21.50
CA GLY A 18 53.01 -24.36 20.68
C GLY A 18 53.39 -24.42 19.19
N ASP A 19 52.83 -23.51 18.41
CA ASP A 19 53.23 -23.31 17.02
C ASP A 19 54.69 -22.81 16.97
N ASN A 20 55.48 -23.37 16.05
CA ASN A 20 56.77 -22.78 15.71
C ASN A 20 56.58 -21.45 14.93
N GLU A 21 57.65 -20.66 14.82
CA GLU A 21 57.63 -19.35 14.16
C GLU A 21 57.03 -19.41 12.74
N HIS A 22 57.37 -20.46 11.99
CA HIS A 22 56.88 -20.63 10.63
C HIS A 22 55.35 -20.82 10.59
N VAL A 23 54.82 -21.70 11.45
CA VAL A 23 53.38 -21.97 11.53
C VAL A 23 52.62 -20.75 12.03
N MET A 24 53.16 -19.99 12.98
CA MET A 24 52.57 -18.72 13.41
C MET A 24 52.46 -17.72 12.25
N TRP A 25 53.53 -17.53 11.47
CA TRP A 25 53.51 -16.62 10.33
C TRP A 25 52.60 -17.11 9.19
N LEU A 26 52.50 -18.42 8.98
CA LEU A 26 51.55 -18.99 8.02
C LEU A 26 50.09 -18.70 8.41
N LYS A 27 49.74 -18.89 9.69
CA LYS A 27 48.39 -18.60 10.22
C LYS A 27 48.06 -17.11 10.10
N THR A 28 49.00 -16.23 10.52
CA THR A 28 48.83 -14.78 10.38
C THR A 28 48.65 -14.39 8.91
N ARG A 29 49.49 -14.90 8.00
CA ARG A 29 49.36 -14.61 6.56
C ARG A 29 48.02 -15.08 6.00
N ALA A 30 47.58 -16.30 6.35
CA ALA A 30 46.30 -16.86 5.89
C ALA A 30 45.09 -16.03 6.34
N ASN A 31 45.16 -15.36 7.50
CA ASN A 31 44.12 -14.45 7.96
C ASN A 31 43.98 -13.19 7.08
N PHE A 32 45.07 -12.72 6.46
CA PHE A 32 45.10 -11.46 5.71
C PHE A 32 45.27 -11.61 4.19
N SER A 33 45.51 -12.82 3.68
CA SER A 33 45.77 -13.06 2.25
C SER A 33 44.52 -13.25 1.38
N ASP A 34 43.35 -13.46 1.98
CA ASP A 34 42.08 -13.69 1.28
C ASP A 34 41.03 -12.72 1.81
N GLN A 35 40.53 -11.83 0.96
CA GLN A 35 39.53 -10.82 1.33
C GLN A 35 38.21 -11.41 1.85
N ASN A 36 37.94 -12.70 1.63
CA ASN A 36 36.79 -13.41 2.20
C ASN A 36 36.99 -13.85 3.67
N ASN A 37 38.20 -13.69 4.23
CA ASN A 37 38.45 -13.92 5.65
C ASN A 37 37.87 -12.76 6.48
N ALA A 38 37.27 -13.07 7.63
CA ALA A 38 36.72 -12.05 8.52
C ALA A 38 37.79 -11.04 8.99
N ALA A 39 39.05 -11.48 9.11
CA ALA A 39 40.17 -10.63 9.53
C ALA A 39 40.66 -9.62 8.48
N SER A 40 40.34 -9.82 7.20
CA SER A 40 40.82 -8.99 6.08
C SER A 40 39.76 -8.10 5.46
N ARG A 41 38.51 -8.16 5.92
CA ARG A 41 37.44 -7.32 5.38
C ARG A 41 37.72 -5.85 5.69
N LEU A 42 37.76 -5.03 4.65
CA LEU A 42 37.94 -3.59 4.79
C LEU A 42 36.76 -2.97 5.55
N VAL A 43 37.02 -1.90 6.30
CA VAL A 43 35.95 -1.08 6.88
C VAL A 43 35.53 -0.03 5.86
N GLY A 44 34.23 0.09 5.59
CA GLY A 44 33.71 1.04 4.61
C GLY A 44 32.28 0.73 4.15
N THR A 45 31.84 1.39 3.09
CA THR A 45 30.47 1.31 2.56
C THR A 45 30.36 0.49 1.27
N GLY A 46 31.46 -0.07 0.77
CA GLY A 46 31.46 -0.92 -0.41
C GLY A 46 30.94 -2.34 -0.13
N THR A 47 30.48 -3.03 -1.17
CA THR A 47 30.00 -4.41 -1.08
C THR A 47 31.05 -5.33 -0.44
N GLY A 48 30.64 -6.12 0.56
CA GLY A 48 31.52 -7.06 1.28
C GLY A 48 32.36 -6.42 2.39
N GLN A 49 32.39 -5.10 2.52
CA GLN A 49 33.08 -4.39 3.60
C GLN A 49 32.32 -4.49 4.93
N ILE A 50 33.01 -4.23 6.04
CA ILE A 50 32.39 -4.09 7.37
C ILE A 50 31.98 -2.62 7.52
N PRO A 51 30.68 -2.30 7.67
CA PRO A 51 30.25 -0.92 7.90
C PRO A 51 30.84 -0.35 9.18
N LEU A 52 31.14 0.95 9.19
CA LEU A 52 31.42 1.68 10.43
C LEU A 52 30.22 1.54 11.38
N ALA A 53 30.46 1.51 12.70
CA ALA A 53 29.41 1.32 13.69
C ALA A 53 28.24 2.31 13.55
N GLU A 54 28.56 3.57 13.26
CA GLU A 54 27.60 4.65 12.98
C GLU A 54 26.78 4.44 11.70
N ASN A 55 27.30 3.67 10.74
CA ASN A 55 26.69 3.40 9.44
C ASN A 55 26.00 2.03 9.38
N ILE A 56 25.98 1.26 10.47
CA ILE A 56 25.36 -0.09 10.48
C ILE A 56 23.88 0.00 10.08
N LEU A 57 23.14 0.98 10.61
CA LEU A 57 21.73 1.13 10.31
C LEU A 57 21.50 1.54 8.84
N ALA A 58 22.33 2.45 8.32
CA ALA A 58 22.27 2.87 6.93
C ALA A 58 22.64 1.73 5.97
N ALA A 59 23.65 0.92 6.32
CA ALA A 59 24.02 -0.26 5.55
C ALA A 59 22.93 -1.34 5.58
N ALA A 60 22.25 -1.53 6.72
CA ALA A 60 21.16 -2.49 6.88
C ALA A 60 19.88 -2.09 6.10
N LEU A 61 19.58 -0.79 6.00
CA LEU A 61 18.42 -0.30 5.25
C LEU A 61 18.72 -0.04 3.77
N GLY A 62 19.99 0.22 3.43
CA GLY A 62 20.46 0.46 2.06
C GLY A 62 20.74 -0.83 1.27
N SER A 63 20.82 -1.99 1.93
CA SER A 63 20.91 -3.28 1.24
C SER A 63 19.57 -3.65 0.61
N SER A 64 19.60 -4.20 -0.61
CA SER A 64 18.40 -4.76 -1.24
C SER A 64 17.82 -5.87 -0.33
N PRO A 65 16.49 -5.92 -0.16
CA PRO A 65 15.86 -7.01 0.58
C PRO A 65 16.17 -8.35 -0.10
N GLU A 66 16.23 -9.41 0.70
CA GLU A 66 16.39 -10.76 0.16
C GLU A 66 15.18 -11.09 -0.74
N VAL A 67 15.45 -11.37 -2.00
CA VAL A 67 14.45 -11.70 -3.03
C VAL A 67 14.36 -13.21 -3.15
N PHE A 68 13.21 -13.80 -2.85
CA PHE A 68 12.96 -15.21 -3.12
C PHE A 68 12.19 -15.37 -4.43
N SER A 69 12.87 -15.93 -5.45
CA SER A 69 12.22 -16.42 -6.66
C SER A 69 11.56 -17.79 -6.41
N SER A 70 10.48 -18.06 -7.15
CA SER A 70 9.47 -19.13 -7.08
C SER A 70 9.92 -20.60 -7.00
N THR A 71 11.19 -20.91 -6.68
CA THR A 71 11.76 -22.25 -6.63
C THR A 71 12.03 -22.78 -5.22
N ALA A 72 11.94 -21.93 -4.18
CA ALA A 72 12.00 -22.34 -2.78
C ALA A 72 10.58 -22.59 -2.24
N PRO A 73 10.38 -23.47 -1.21
CA PRO A 73 9.07 -23.67 -0.64
C PRO A 73 8.47 -22.33 -0.20
N ALA A 74 7.24 -22.09 -0.62
CA ALA A 74 6.40 -20.94 -0.29
C ALA A 74 6.77 -20.31 1.05
N SER A 75 7.38 -19.11 1.05
CA SER A 75 7.77 -18.43 2.28
C SER A 75 6.51 -18.10 3.08
N ASP A 76 6.38 -18.68 4.27
CA ASP A 76 5.33 -18.32 5.21
C ASP A 76 5.67 -16.98 5.87
N LEU A 77 4.88 -15.96 5.57
CA LEU A 77 5.09 -14.61 6.12
C LEU A 77 4.96 -14.57 7.65
N ASP A 78 4.29 -15.56 8.26
CA ASP A 78 4.14 -15.64 9.71
C ASP A 78 5.45 -16.05 10.41
N SER A 79 6.37 -16.67 9.67
CA SER A 79 7.67 -17.15 10.16
C SER A 79 8.73 -16.04 10.26
N LEU A 80 8.50 -14.89 9.60
CA LEU A 80 9.44 -13.77 9.59
C LEU A 80 9.68 -13.22 11.00
N GLN A 81 10.94 -12.93 11.30
CA GLN A 81 11.41 -12.40 12.58
C GLN A 81 11.55 -10.87 12.52
N GLY A 82 11.62 -10.25 13.70
CA GLY A 82 11.84 -8.80 13.76
C GLY A 82 13.19 -8.41 13.13
N GLY A 83 13.17 -7.43 12.22
CA GLY A 83 14.30 -7.02 11.40
C GLY A 83 14.29 -7.63 10.00
N ASP A 84 13.43 -8.61 9.72
CA ASP A 84 13.33 -9.17 8.38
C ASP A 84 12.65 -8.21 7.41
N ILE A 85 13.33 -7.96 6.29
CA ILE A 85 12.76 -7.37 5.07
C ILE A 85 12.88 -8.41 3.97
N ARG A 86 11.76 -8.76 3.31
CA ARG A 86 11.70 -9.82 2.29
C ARG A 86 10.83 -9.41 1.12
N THR A 87 11.27 -9.70 -0.10
CA THR A 87 10.45 -9.57 -1.31
C THR A 87 10.06 -10.97 -1.81
N VAL A 88 8.77 -11.18 -2.03
CA VAL A 88 8.19 -12.49 -2.37
C VAL A 88 7.21 -12.38 -3.53
N TRP A 89 7.03 -13.50 -4.26
CA TRP A 89 5.91 -13.66 -5.17
C TRP A 89 4.62 -13.93 -4.38
N ARG A 90 3.68 -13.00 -4.42
CA ARG A 90 2.50 -12.95 -3.51
C ARG A 90 1.67 -14.23 -3.56
N THR A 91 1.39 -14.75 -4.75
CA THR A 91 0.52 -15.94 -4.90
C THR A 91 1.22 -17.25 -4.51
N SER A 92 2.55 -17.21 -4.31
CA SER A 92 3.33 -18.35 -3.83
C SER A 92 3.66 -18.23 -2.34
N ALA A 93 3.46 -17.08 -1.69
CA ALA A 93 3.73 -16.92 -0.26
C ALA A 93 2.52 -17.32 0.60
N ILE A 94 2.75 -18.09 1.67
CA ILE A 94 1.70 -18.45 2.63
C ILE A 94 1.42 -17.23 3.50
N ASN A 95 0.14 -17.03 3.85
CA ASN A 95 -0.33 -15.88 4.64
C ASN A 95 -0.04 -14.52 3.99
N SER A 96 0.06 -14.49 2.65
CA SER A 96 0.16 -13.26 1.89
C SER A 96 -1.12 -12.41 2.02
N PRO A 97 -1.00 -11.07 2.01
CA PRO A 97 -2.15 -10.19 2.11
C PRO A 97 -3.09 -10.36 0.90
N PRO A 98 -4.36 -10.74 1.12
CA PRO A 98 -5.32 -10.89 0.03
C PRO A 98 -5.71 -9.57 -0.62
N GLN A 99 -5.55 -8.44 0.09
CA GLN A 99 -5.91 -7.11 -0.39
C GLN A 99 -4.99 -6.58 -1.48
N LEU A 100 -3.73 -7.02 -1.51
CA LEU A 100 -2.80 -6.62 -2.55
C LEU A 100 -3.03 -7.49 -3.80
N THR A 101 -3.11 -6.85 -4.96
CA THR A 101 -3.21 -7.53 -6.26
C THR A 101 -1.84 -7.78 -6.90
N ASN A 102 -0.80 -7.06 -6.45
CA ASN A 102 0.57 -7.13 -7.00
C ASN A 102 1.13 -8.56 -7.04
N ASN A 103 1.90 -8.86 -8.10
CA ASN A 103 2.65 -10.11 -8.22
C ASN A 103 3.80 -10.18 -7.21
N TYR A 104 4.61 -9.12 -7.13
CA TYR A 104 5.67 -8.98 -6.15
C TYR A 104 5.25 -8.04 -5.03
N ILE A 105 5.41 -8.50 -3.80
CA ILE A 105 5.23 -7.69 -2.59
C ILE A 105 6.50 -7.72 -1.76
N THR A 106 6.77 -6.61 -1.07
CA THR A 106 7.83 -6.55 -0.06
C THR A 106 7.18 -6.44 1.31
N VAL A 107 7.68 -7.21 2.27
CA VAL A 107 7.19 -7.28 3.64
C VAL A 107 8.31 -6.90 4.58
N MET A 108 8.04 -6.00 5.51
CA MET A 108 8.92 -5.69 6.62
C MET A 108 8.29 -6.15 7.92
N THR A 109 9.08 -6.82 8.76
CA THR A 109 8.68 -7.29 10.08
C THR A 109 9.45 -6.55 11.16
N ILE A 110 8.74 -5.90 12.07
CA ILE A 110 9.30 -5.19 13.22
C ILE A 110 8.91 -5.95 14.49
N LYS A 111 9.88 -6.21 15.37
CA LYS A 111 9.58 -6.75 16.70
C LYS A 111 8.94 -5.65 17.54
N ILE A 112 7.75 -5.92 18.06
CA ILE A 112 7.13 -5.04 19.06
C ILE A 112 7.56 -5.56 20.42
N GLY A 113 8.18 -4.70 21.24
CA GLY A 113 8.47 -5.05 22.62
C GLY A 113 7.18 -5.27 23.39
N ALA A 114 6.88 -6.51 23.76
CA ALA A 114 5.85 -6.78 24.76
C ALA A 114 6.44 -6.51 26.15
N ILE A 115 5.63 -5.95 27.06
CA ILE A 115 6.00 -5.69 28.47
C ILE A 115 6.44 -6.99 29.21
N SER A 116 6.14 -8.15 28.64
CA SER A 116 6.56 -9.47 29.11
C SER A 116 6.92 -10.38 27.92
N ASN A 117 8.22 -10.69 27.70
CA ASN A 117 8.80 -11.76 26.84
C ASN A 117 8.04 -12.19 25.55
N GLY A 118 7.24 -11.32 24.96
CA GLY A 118 6.28 -11.69 23.92
C GLY A 118 6.89 -11.70 22.53
N ASN A 119 6.37 -12.58 21.68
CA ASN A 119 6.71 -12.69 20.26
C ASN A 119 5.86 -11.76 19.38
N SER A 120 5.45 -10.61 19.93
CA SER A 120 4.66 -9.61 19.21
C SER A 120 5.48 -9.00 18.08
N ARG A 121 4.87 -8.97 16.91
CA ARG A 121 5.46 -8.45 15.68
C ARG A 121 4.46 -7.55 14.98
N PHE A 122 4.97 -6.52 14.33
CA PHE A 122 4.25 -5.68 13.40
C PHE A 122 4.75 -6.01 12.01
N GLN A 123 3.84 -6.20 11.07
CA GLN A 123 4.17 -6.36 9.67
C GLN A 123 3.45 -5.31 8.86
N PHE A 124 4.15 -4.80 7.86
CA PHE A 124 3.53 -4.10 6.75
C PHE A 124 4.10 -4.63 5.44
N ALA A 125 3.22 -4.70 4.46
CA ALA A 125 3.54 -5.16 3.12
C ALA A 125 3.11 -4.12 2.10
N TRP A 126 3.89 -3.99 1.04
CA TRP A 126 3.58 -3.07 -0.05
C TRP A 126 3.88 -3.71 -1.40
N GLY A 127 3.12 -3.27 -2.39
CA GLY A 127 3.23 -3.70 -3.77
C GLY A 127 4.41 -3.06 -4.50
N GLN A 128 4.95 -3.77 -5.50
CA GLN A 128 5.79 -3.17 -6.55
C GLN A 128 4.93 -2.78 -7.75
N ASN A 129 5.33 -1.72 -8.48
CA ASN A 129 4.68 -1.15 -9.67
C ASN A 129 3.29 -0.52 -9.44
N VAL A 130 2.40 -1.20 -8.73
CA VAL A 130 1.09 -0.66 -8.32
C VAL A 130 1.13 -0.30 -6.84
N ALA A 131 0.72 0.93 -6.52
CA ALA A 131 0.68 1.41 -5.15
C ALA A 131 -0.31 0.56 -4.34
N GLY A 132 0.18 -0.02 -3.24
CA GLY A 132 -0.63 -0.79 -2.30
C GLY A 132 0.11 -0.91 -0.99
N PHE A 133 -0.59 -0.77 0.12
CA PHE A 133 -0.01 -0.86 1.45
C PHE A 133 -1.01 -1.50 2.42
N VAL A 134 -0.53 -2.48 3.16
CA VAL A 134 -1.31 -3.21 4.17
C VAL A 134 -0.44 -3.48 5.38
N TRP A 135 -1.08 -3.72 6.52
CA TRP A 135 -0.40 -4.02 7.76
C TRP A 135 -1.16 -5.07 8.58
N ARG A 136 -0.46 -5.69 9.52
CA ARG A 136 -1.03 -6.55 10.56
C ARG A 136 -0.13 -6.59 11.78
N THR A 137 -0.66 -7.10 12.88
CA THR A 137 0.08 -7.35 14.12
C THR A 137 -0.09 -8.78 14.55
N SER A 138 0.91 -9.33 15.25
CA SER A 138 0.74 -10.55 16.02
C SER A 138 0.49 -10.25 17.51
N THR A 139 -0.29 -11.11 18.16
CA THR A 139 -0.46 -11.09 19.61
C THR A 139 0.85 -11.42 20.33
N TYR A 140 0.86 -11.27 21.66
CA TYR A 140 2.04 -11.62 22.48
C TYR A 140 2.39 -13.12 22.42
N THR A 141 1.40 -13.98 22.11
CA THR A 141 1.58 -15.42 21.87
C THR A 141 2.05 -15.74 20.45
N GLY A 142 2.22 -14.73 19.58
CA GLY A 142 2.67 -14.88 18.21
C GLY A 142 1.57 -15.19 17.19
N ALA A 143 0.29 -15.18 17.58
CA ALA A 143 -0.82 -15.39 16.65
C ALA A 143 -1.10 -14.14 15.81
N TRP A 144 -1.17 -14.27 14.49
CA TRP A 144 -1.36 -13.13 13.59
C TRP A 144 -2.82 -12.69 13.50
N GLN A 145 -3.02 -11.37 13.52
CA GLN A 145 -4.28 -10.75 13.11
C GLN A 145 -4.37 -10.69 11.58
N PRO A 146 -5.59 -10.61 11.02
CA PRO A 146 -5.77 -10.42 9.59
C PRO A 146 -5.05 -9.17 9.07
N TRP A 147 -4.62 -9.24 7.80
CA TRP A 147 -4.13 -8.08 7.06
C TRP A 147 -5.22 -7.02 6.97
N SER A 148 -4.82 -5.75 7.09
CA SER A 148 -5.68 -4.58 7.06
C SER A 148 -5.07 -3.48 6.19
N GLU A 149 -5.92 -2.80 5.42
CA GLU A 149 -5.54 -1.59 4.68
C GLU A 149 -5.72 -0.35 5.57
N PRO A 150 -4.78 0.60 5.57
CA PRO A 150 -5.01 1.88 6.20
C PRO A 150 -6.05 2.68 5.41
N ARG A 151 -6.94 3.35 6.14
CA ARG A 151 -7.82 4.37 5.58
C ARG A 151 -7.12 5.72 5.70
N THR A 152 -6.92 6.38 4.56
CA THR A 152 -6.27 7.68 4.43
C THR A 152 -7.19 8.65 3.70
N ASP A 153 -6.83 9.92 3.65
CA ASP A 153 -7.51 10.93 2.85
C ASP A 153 -7.42 10.69 1.33
N LYS A 154 -6.58 9.75 0.88
CA LYS A 154 -6.48 9.34 -0.52
C LYS A 154 -7.52 8.29 -0.91
N ASN A 155 -7.85 7.35 -0.04
CA ASN A 155 -8.84 6.29 -0.32
C ASN A 155 -10.16 6.46 0.43
N THR A 156 -10.30 7.53 1.23
CA THR A 156 -11.55 7.89 1.92
C THR A 156 -11.92 9.36 1.84
N THR A 157 -13.23 9.63 1.89
CA THR A 157 -13.86 10.93 1.70
C THR A 157 -14.81 11.17 2.85
N LYS A 158 -15.04 12.41 3.19
CA LYS A 158 -16.04 12.80 4.19
C LYS A 158 -17.27 13.28 3.46
N ASP A 159 -18.41 12.67 3.74
CA ASP A 159 -19.68 13.18 3.24
C ASP A 159 -20.04 14.52 3.90
N ALA A 160 -21.11 15.15 3.42
CA ALA A 160 -21.58 16.45 3.95
C ALA A 160 -21.92 16.44 5.45
N ASN A 161 -22.05 15.27 6.08
CA ASN A 161 -22.32 15.09 7.51
C ASN A 161 -21.07 14.66 8.30
N GLY A 162 -19.92 14.51 7.65
CA GLY A 162 -18.65 14.14 8.28
C GLY A 162 -18.40 12.63 8.40
N PHE A 163 -19.25 11.77 7.80
CA PHE A 163 -19.00 10.33 7.79
C PHE A 163 -17.92 9.96 6.75
N ILE A 164 -16.99 9.08 7.15
CA ILE A 164 -15.94 8.57 6.28
C ILE A 164 -16.51 7.48 5.37
N LYS A 165 -16.39 7.65 4.05
CA LYS A 165 -16.81 6.72 3.00
C LYS A 165 -15.62 6.40 2.08
N ALA A 166 -15.70 5.29 1.33
CA ALA A 166 -14.76 5.01 0.26
C ALA A 166 -14.78 6.14 -0.78
N ALA A 167 -13.61 6.58 -1.26
CA ALA A 167 -13.47 7.88 -1.95
C ALA A 167 -13.02 7.86 -3.39
N SER A 168 -12.67 6.71 -3.92
CA SER A 168 -12.01 6.65 -5.21
C SER A 168 -12.88 5.95 -6.24
N PRO A 169 -12.99 6.50 -7.47
CA PRO A 169 -12.88 7.92 -7.86
C PRO A 169 -14.18 8.71 -7.63
N ILE A 170 -14.15 10.02 -7.36
CA ILE A 170 -15.35 10.83 -7.10
C ILE A 170 -15.39 12.12 -7.92
N VAL A 171 -16.56 12.38 -8.51
CA VAL A 171 -16.95 13.62 -9.19
C VAL A 171 -18.00 14.34 -8.36
N LYS A 172 -17.69 15.57 -7.93
CA LYS A 172 -18.66 16.47 -7.27
C LYS A 172 -19.34 17.33 -8.32
N VAL A 173 -20.65 17.15 -8.49
CA VAL A 173 -21.44 17.91 -9.46
C VAL A 173 -22.13 19.09 -8.78
N PHE A 174 -21.77 20.31 -9.20
CA PHE A 174 -22.41 21.57 -8.80
C PHE A 174 -23.34 22.07 -9.92
N ALA A 175 -24.03 23.19 -9.68
CA ALA A 175 -24.98 23.77 -10.63
C ALA A 175 -24.33 24.21 -11.95
N ASP A 176 -23.04 24.54 -11.94
CA ASP A 176 -22.30 25.16 -13.05
C ASP A 176 -20.94 24.53 -13.35
N LYS A 177 -20.46 23.62 -12.50
CA LYS A 177 -19.14 23.00 -12.61
C LYS A 177 -19.09 21.60 -12.00
N VAL A 178 -17.98 20.91 -12.24
CA VAL A 178 -17.59 19.71 -11.49
C VAL A 178 -16.27 19.93 -10.76
N GLU A 179 -16.09 19.28 -9.62
CA GLU A 179 -14.79 19.15 -8.95
C GLU A 179 -14.42 17.66 -8.87
N LEU A 180 -13.19 17.35 -9.26
CA LEU A 180 -12.67 15.98 -9.32
C LEU A 180 -11.70 15.75 -8.16
N ASN A 181 -11.70 14.56 -7.58
CA ASN A 181 -10.57 14.13 -6.75
C ASN A 181 -9.39 13.70 -7.65
N ASP A 182 -8.22 13.47 -7.04
CA ASP A 182 -6.99 13.09 -7.77
C ASP A 182 -7.21 11.88 -8.70
N ASP A 183 -7.98 10.89 -8.25
CA ASP A 183 -8.24 9.67 -9.03
C ASP A 183 -9.23 9.91 -10.18
N ALA A 184 -10.27 10.73 -9.99
CA ALA A 184 -11.22 11.06 -11.07
C ALA A 184 -10.58 11.98 -12.11
N ALA A 185 -9.61 12.80 -11.72
CA ALA A 185 -8.85 13.64 -12.64
C ALA A 185 -8.04 12.81 -13.67
N SER A 186 -7.74 11.54 -13.37
CA SER A 186 -7.05 10.65 -14.31
C SER A 186 -7.91 10.18 -15.50
N GLN A 187 -9.23 10.40 -15.46
CA GLN A 187 -10.15 9.93 -16.48
C GLN A 187 -10.50 10.99 -17.55
N ASP A 188 -9.88 12.18 -17.51
CA ASP A 188 -10.19 13.31 -18.43
C ASP A 188 -11.69 13.68 -18.44
N VAL A 189 -12.32 13.64 -17.27
CA VAL A 189 -13.76 13.89 -17.10
C VAL A 189 -14.12 15.29 -17.60
N THR A 190 -15.15 15.37 -18.44
CA THR A 190 -15.71 16.64 -18.93
C THR A 190 -17.16 16.82 -18.48
N PHE A 191 -17.57 18.08 -18.30
CA PHE A 191 -18.90 18.44 -17.84
C PHE A 191 -19.60 19.38 -18.84
N VAL A 192 -20.87 19.08 -19.12
CA VAL A 192 -21.75 19.91 -19.94
C VAL A 192 -23.07 20.13 -19.20
N LYS A 193 -23.48 21.39 -19.07
CA LYS A 193 -24.82 21.77 -18.62
C LYS A 193 -25.71 22.02 -19.84
N ASN A 194 -26.67 21.14 -20.08
CA ASN A 194 -27.58 21.22 -21.22
C ASN A 194 -28.76 22.17 -20.97
N GLY A 195 -29.09 22.40 -19.71
CA GLY A 195 -30.23 23.21 -19.28
C GLY A 195 -30.33 23.27 -17.76
N VAL A 196 -31.45 23.80 -17.26
CA VAL A 196 -31.73 23.82 -15.81
C VAL A 196 -31.83 22.38 -15.31
N GLY A 197 -30.96 22.01 -14.38
CA GLY A 197 -30.94 20.67 -13.79
C GLY A 197 -30.57 19.54 -14.76
N ASP A 198 -30.05 19.82 -15.97
CA ASP A 198 -29.65 18.79 -16.95
C ASP A 198 -28.14 18.81 -17.15
N TYR A 199 -27.47 17.77 -16.62
CA TYR A 199 -26.02 17.64 -16.59
C TYR A 199 -25.56 16.38 -17.33
N THR A 200 -24.52 16.54 -18.12
CA THR A 200 -23.83 15.42 -18.79
C THR A 200 -22.37 15.41 -18.35
N ILE A 201 -21.93 14.25 -17.86
CA ILE A 201 -20.56 13.99 -17.45
C ILE A 201 -19.99 12.94 -18.41
N ASN A 202 -19.01 13.30 -19.23
CA ASN A 202 -18.41 12.41 -20.22
C ASN A 202 -17.03 11.90 -19.77
N THR A 203 -16.55 10.89 -20.50
CA THR A 203 -15.23 10.27 -20.30
C THR A 203 -15.10 9.65 -18.91
N VAL A 204 -16.17 8.99 -18.44
CA VAL A 204 -16.15 8.31 -17.13
C VAL A 204 -15.99 6.81 -17.29
N SER A 205 -15.36 6.16 -16.31
CA SER A 205 -15.22 4.70 -16.19
C SER A 205 -16.52 3.98 -15.78
N GLY A 206 -17.63 4.71 -15.72
CA GLY A 206 -18.91 4.24 -15.19
C GLY A 206 -19.03 4.38 -13.68
N LEU A 207 -20.26 4.25 -13.17
CA LEU A 207 -20.59 4.36 -11.75
C LEU A 207 -20.03 3.17 -10.96
N SER A 208 -19.62 3.45 -9.72
CA SER A 208 -19.06 2.44 -8.81
C SER A 208 -20.04 1.29 -8.60
N THR A 209 -19.57 0.07 -8.88
CA THR A 209 -20.33 -1.17 -8.60
C THR A 209 -20.14 -1.68 -7.17
N ASP A 210 -19.14 -1.15 -6.46
CA ASP A 210 -18.86 -1.50 -5.07
C ASP A 210 -19.46 -0.46 -4.10
N GLY A 211 -20.55 -0.83 -3.42
CA GLY A 211 -21.15 0.01 -2.38
C GLY A 211 -22.02 1.15 -2.91
N TRP A 212 -21.59 2.40 -2.70
CA TRP A 212 -22.35 3.61 -3.05
C TRP A 212 -21.84 4.24 -4.34
N TYR A 213 -22.75 4.81 -5.13
CA TYR A 213 -22.43 5.49 -6.40
C TYR A 213 -22.97 6.92 -6.50
N ILE A 214 -23.96 7.29 -5.68
CA ILE A 214 -24.51 8.65 -5.63
C ILE A 214 -24.82 9.07 -4.19
N GLU A 215 -24.47 10.30 -3.84
CA GLU A 215 -24.89 10.95 -2.60
C GLU A 215 -25.51 12.33 -2.92
N LEU A 216 -26.74 12.53 -2.44
CA LEU A 216 -27.48 13.78 -2.66
C LEU A 216 -27.27 14.76 -1.50
N PRO A 217 -27.29 16.08 -1.76
CA PRO A 217 -27.19 17.06 -0.70
C PRO A 217 -28.42 16.99 0.21
N LYS A 218 -28.19 16.85 1.52
CA LYS A 218 -29.22 16.74 2.56
C LYS A 218 -29.38 18.03 3.37
N ASP A 219 -30.59 18.26 3.87
CA ASP A 219 -30.89 19.28 4.87
C ASP A 219 -30.47 18.84 6.28
N ILE A 220 -30.69 19.71 7.28
CA ILE A 220 -30.35 19.43 8.69
C ILE A 220 -31.11 18.22 9.28
N ASN A 221 -32.24 17.85 8.69
CA ASN A 221 -33.07 16.73 9.11
C ASN A 221 -32.74 15.44 8.32
N GLY A 222 -31.73 15.48 7.45
CA GLY A 222 -31.31 14.34 6.63
C GLY A 222 -32.13 14.14 5.35
N ASN A 223 -33.05 15.05 5.00
CA ASN A 223 -33.86 14.93 3.79
C ASN A 223 -33.07 15.41 2.57
N PRO A 224 -33.09 14.66 1.44
CA PRO A 224 -32.52 15.13 0.18
C PRO A 224 -33.14 16.47 -0.25
N LYS A 225 -32.33 17.42 -0.69
CA LYS A 225 -32.81 18.73 -1.16
C LYS A 225 -33.25 18.71 -2.62
N VAL A 226 -32.85 17.68 -3.36
CA VAL A 226 -33.08 17.50 -4.79
C VAL A 226 -33.48 16.04 -5.04
N ALA A 227 -34.32 15.79 -6.05
CA ALA A 227 -34.55 14.46 -6.59
C ALA A 227 -33.84 14.36 -7.94
N VAL A 228 -33.34 13.16 -8.28
CA VAL A 228 -32.55 12.98 -9.49
C VAL A 228 -32.99 11.77 -10.29
N THR A 229 -32.78 11.84 -11.60
CA THR A 229 -32.77 10.71 -12.51
C THR A 229 -31.35 10.55 -13.03
N LEU A 230 -30.81 9.34 -12.93
CA LEU A 230 -29.44 9.02 -13.32
C LEU A 230 -29.47 7.91 -14.37
N ASN A 231 -28.79 8.13 -15.48
CA ASN A 231 -28.56 7.11 -16.50
C ASN A 231 -27.10 7.10 -16.91
N GLU A 232 -26.56 5.92 -17.19
CA GLU A 232 -25.20 5.74 -17.67
C GLU A 232 -25.24 4.97 -18.99
N THR A 233 -24.48 5.43 -19.98
CA THR A 233 -24.35 4.77 -21.28
C THR A 233 -22.98 5.09 -21.86
N ASP A 234 -22.18 4.05 -22.16
CA ASP A 234 -20.90 4.14 -22.86
C ASP A 234 -19.96 5.26 -22.37
N GLY A 235 -19.72 5.31 -21.05
CA GLY A 235 -18.82 6.30 -20.44
C GLY A 235 -19.38 7.73 -20.39
N VAL A 236 -20.70 7.86 -20.54
CA VAL A 236 -21.44 9.11 -20.36
C VAL A 236 -22.50 8.93 -19.27
N ILE A 237 -22.48 9.81 -18.27
CA ILE A 237 -23.51 9.90 -17.23
C ILE A 237 -24.43 11.08 -17.55
N SER A 238 -25.72 10.79 -17.68
CA SER A 238 -26.79 11.79 -17.71
C SER A 238 -27.42 11.91 -16.32
N LEU A 239 -27.27 13.08 -15.71
CA LEU A 239 -27.81 13.42 -14.41
C LEU A 239 -28.83 14.53 -14.57
N LYS A 240 -30.09 14.23 -14.27
CA LYS A 240 -31.19 15.21 -14.27
C LYS A 240 -31.70 15.47 -12.87
N CYS A 241 -31.88 16.73 -12.51
CA CYS A 241 -32.25 17.20 -11.18
C CYS A 241 -33.61 17.90 -11.20
N TYR A 242 -34.42 17.61 -10.20
CA TYR A 242 -35.83 18.02 -10.12
C TYR A 242 -36.22 18.42 -8.70
N LYS A 243 -37.31 19.18 -8.59
CA LYS A 243 -38.02 19.33 -7.32
C LYS A 243 -38.53 17.97 -6.84
N ARG A 244 -38.69 17.86 -5.53
CA ARG A 244 -39.23 16.67 -4.88
C ARG A 244 -40.73 16.83 -4.75
N ILE A 245 -41.49 15.87 -5.26
CA ILE A 245 -42.93 15.76 -5.03
C ILE A 245 -43.23 14.48 -4.25
N PHE A 246 -44.18 14.56 -3.32
CA PHE A 246 -44.63 13.37 -2.60
C PHE A 246 -45.63 12.60 -3.46
N SER A 247 -45.27 11.37 -3.86
CA SER A 247 -46.16 10.48 -4.57
C SER A 247 -47.07 9.76 -3.60
N MET A 248 -48.38 9.98 -3.73
CA MET A 248 -49.40 9.26 -2.96
C MET A 248 -49.54 7.79 -3.39
N GLU A 249 -49.02 7.42 -4.57
CA GLU A 249 -49.08 6.05 -5.08
C GLU A 249 -48.00 5.18 -4.43
N THR A 250 -46.76 5.66 -4.42
CA THR A 250 -45.63 4.92 -3.85
C THR A 250 -45.38 5.27 -2.39
N PHE A 251 -46.08 6.29 -1.84
CA PHE A 251 -45.84 6.88 -0.52
C PHE A 251 -44.37 7.28 -0.30
N THR A 252 -43.71 7.71 -1.38
CA THR A 252 -42.30 8.14 -1.39
C THR A 252 -42.16 9.49 -2.08
N PHE A 253 -41.06 10.18 -1.80
CA PHE A 253 -40.68 11.35 -2.60
C PHE A 253 -40.04 10.92 -3.90
N VAL A 254 -40.55 11.44 -5.01
CA VAL A 254 -40.08 11.16 -6.36
C VAL A 254 -39.66 12.46 -7.06
N PRO A 255 -38.87 12.38 -8.15
CA PRO A 255 -38.61 13.53 -9.00
C PRO A 255 -39.89 14.08 -9.63
N ASP A 256 -40.12 15.38 -9.50
CA ASP A 256 -41.17 16.10 -10.23
C ASP A 256 -40.64 16.45 -11.63
N LEU A 257 -40.96 15.61 -12.61
CA LEU A 257 -40.37 15.69 -13.96
C LEU A 257 -40.73 16.99 -14.70
N ASP A 258 -41.78 17.69 -14.27
CA ASP A 258 -42.24 18.96 -14.86
C ASP A 258 -41.54 20.18 -14.23
N GLU A 259 -40.84 19.99 -13.11
CA GLU A 259 -40.18 21.04 -12.33
C GLU A 259 -38.66 20.78 -12.22
N PRO A 260 -37.91 20.92 -13.33
CA PRO A 260 -36.45 20.80 -13.31
C PRO A 260 -35.82 21.89 -12.43
N MET A 261 -34.77 21.52 -11.71
CA MET A 261 -34.10 22.39 -10.74
C MET A 261 -32.59 22.12 -10.76
N ASP A 262 -31.80 23.19 -10.73
CA ASP A 262 -30.36 23.08 -10.55
C ASP A 262 -29.96 22.58 -9.16
N VAL A 263 -28.77 22.01 -9.03
CA VAL A 263 -28.19 21.67 -7.71
C VAL A 263 -28.16 22.95 -6.84
N PRO A 264 -28.65 22.91 -5.59
CA PRO A 264 -28.70 24.12 -4.75
C PRO A 264 -27.33 24.77 -4.54
N ASP A 265 -27.29 26.10 -4.52
CA ASP A 265 -26.06 26.86 -4.30
C ASP A 265 -25.29 26.42 -3.05
N GLY A 266 -23.96 26.29 -3.19
CA GLY A 266 -23.07 25.84 -2.12
C GLY A 266 -23.23 24.36 -1.75
N ARG A 267 -23.97 23.58 -2.54
CA ARG A 267 -24.10 22.12 -2.41
C ARG A 267 -23.70 21.43 -3.70
N TRP A 268 -23.42 20.14 -3.60
CA TRP A 268 -23.05 19.28 -4.71
C TRP A 268 -23.71 17.91 -4.57
N ILE A 269 -23.71 17.16 -5.68
CA ILE A 269 -24.00 15.72 -5.72
C ILE A 269 -22.67 15.01 -5.87
N ASP A 270 -22.38 14.04 -4.99
CA ASP A 270 -21.20 13.18 -5.17
C ASP A 270 -21.58 12.01 -6.07
N LEU A 271 -20.86 11.82 -7.17
CA LEU A 271 -20.90 10.62 -8.00
C LEU A 271 -19.60 9.84 -7.81
N ARG A 272 -19.70 8.56 -7.44
CA ARG A 272 -18.52 7.69 -7.36
C ARG A 272 -18.43 6.85 -8.62
N LEU A 273 -17.26 6.86 -9.25
CA LEU A 273 -16.96 6.12 -10.47
C LEU A 273 -16.22 4.81 -10.15
N ASN A 274 -16.00 3.97 -11.16
CA ASN A 274 -15.08 2.84 -11.05
C ASN A 274 -13.62 3.33 -11.15
N GLU A 275 -12.69 2.59 -10.56
CA GLU A 275 -11.27 2.82 -10.83
C GLU A 275 -10.93 2.42 -12.27
N ILE A 276 -10.02 3.16 -12.91
CA ILE A 276 -9.43 2.75 -14.19
C ILE A 276 -8.24 1.83 -13.86
N ALA A 277 -8.11 0.72 -14.58
CA ALA A 277 -6.90 -0.10 -14.49
C ALA A 277 -5.70 0.76 -14.88
N ALA A 278 -4.69 0.87 -14.00
CA ALA A 278 -3.44 1.53 -14.36
C ALA A 278 -2.86 0.83 -15.60
N ASP A 279 -2.58 1.59 -16.67
CA ASP A 279 -2.00 1.04 -17.90
C ASP A 279 -0.78 0.19 -17.55
N GLU A 280 -0.81 -1.09 -17.97
CA GLU A 280 0.37 -1.93 -17.90
C GLU A 280 1.47 -1.27 -18.75
N PRO A 281 2.71 -1.11 -18.23
CA PRO A 281 3.78 -0.56 -19.02
C PRO A 281 3.96 -1.41 -20.28
N ILE A 282 3.83 -0.75 -21.44
CA ILE A 282 4.06 -1.34 -22.76
C ILE A 282 5.44 -2.02 -22.72
N GLU A 283 5.47 -3.35 -22.75
CA GLU A 283 6.74 -4.06 -22.91
C GLU A 283 7.37 -3.59 -24.23
N PRO A 284 8.64 -3.14 -24.23
CA PRO A 284 9.32 -2.82 -25.47
C PRO A 284 9.36 -4.08 -26.33
N LEU A 285 8.81 -3.99 -27.53
CA LEU A 285 8.92 -5.02 -28.56
C LEU A 285 10.40 -5.40 -28.72
N GLU A 286 10.72 -6.68 -28.48
CA GLU A 286 12.04 -7.27 -28.71
C GLU A 286 12.49 -7.14 -30.18
#